data_AF-A0A4S8TJA5-F1
#
_entry.id   AF-A0A4S8TJA5-F1
#
_cell.length_a   1.000
_cell.length_b   1.000
_cell.length_c   1.000
_cell.angle_alpha   90.00
_cell.angle_beta   90.00
_cell.angle_gamma   90.00
#
_symmetry.space_group_name_H-M   'P 1'
#
loop_
_entity.id
_entity.type
_entity.pdbx_description
1 polymer ?
#
loop_
_entity_poly.entity_id
_entity_poly.type
_entity_poly.pdbx_seq_one_letter_code
_entity_poly.pdbx_strand_id
1 'polypeptide(L)'
;MRIGCLQFAPKLGQVEENIRKADSLLEGTSASELDLLVLPEMAFSGYNFPNLEAITPFLEPSGTGSSSQWAKRTAARLDCTVAVGYPELTADGKRYNTVISISPDGTTAASYRKTFLYYTDETWALEGDTGFYNGELGALGQACMGICMDINPKKFEAPWSAYEFATHCVDAKTPLVVLSMAWLTRLLPQQLQETAMQPDLETLSYWLERFMPVVQSQREGGTVVVMANRCGTEPGAVAGVSQGVDDEGQDVVGYAGTSCVLMVDQGEVKIFDILGKAEERLLKIDTTEPPQFALRAKVSQ
;
A
#
# COMPACT_ATOMS: atom_id res chain seq x y z
N MET A 1 -7.32 17.52 -3.04
CA MET A 1 -5.97 16.91 -2.98
C MET A 1 -5.92 15.93 -4.12
N ARG A 2 -4.89 16.02 -4.94
CA ARG A 2 -4.71 15.18 -6.13
C ARG A 2 -3.82 13.99 -5.78
N ILE A 3 -4.36 12.79 -5.89
CA ILE A 3 -3.75 11.56 -5.38
C ILE A 3 -3.59 10.58 -6.53
N GLY A 4 -2.39 10.01 -6.62
CA GLY A 4 -2.04 8.92 -7.50
C GLY A 4 -1.84 7.62 -6.72
N CYS A 5 -2.53 6.53 -7.08
CA CYS A 5 -2.17 5.18 -6.65
C CYS A 5 -1.65 4.42 -7.86
N LEU A 6 -0.38 4.00 -7.84
CA LEU A 6 0.18 3.19 -8.91
C LEU A 6 -0.04 1.72 -8.61
N GLN A 7 -1.02 1.10 -9.26
CA GLN A 7 -1.21 -0.34 -9.17
C GLN A 7 -0.54 -1.03 -10.35
N PHE A 8 0.32 -1.99 -10.05
CA PHE A 8 0.97 -2.82 -11.07
C PHE A 8 1.34 -4.18 -10.49
N ALA A 9 1.87 -5.05 -11.33
CA ALA A 9 2.26 -6.42 -10.97
C ALA A 9 3.79 -6.60 -10.98
N PRO A 10 4.51 -6.15 -9.93
CA PRO A 10 5.95 -6.37 -9.83
C PRO A 10 6.30 -7.85 -9.99
N LYS A 11 7.41 -8.14 -10.66
CA LYS A 11 7.96 -9.50 -10.77
C LYS A 11 9.07 -9.69 -9.75
N LEU A 12 9.00 -10.80 -9.02
CA LEU A 12 9.94 -11.13 -7.94
C LEU A 12 11.39 -11.08 -8.45
N GLY A 13 12.22 -10.26 -7.80
CA GLY A 13 13.64 -10.08 -8.11
C GLY A 13 13.96 -9.28 -9.39
N GLN A 14 12.96 -8.84 -10.17
CA GLN A 14 13.19 -8.14 -11.43
C GLN A 14 13.17 -6.61 -11.28
N VAL A 15 14.04 -6.08 -10.40
CA VAL A 15 14.05 -4.67 -9.98
C VAL A 15 14.01 -3.68 -11.14
N GLU A 16 14.91 -3.85 -12.11
CA GLU A 16 15.00 -2.94 -13.26
C GLU A 16 13.77 -3.02 -14.19
N GLU A 17 13.17 -4.20 -14.33
CA GLU A 17 11.93 -4.34 -15.12
C GLU A 17 10.75 -3.67 -14.41
N ASN A 18 10.63 -3.87 -13.10
CA ASN A 18 9.58 -3.28 -12.29
C ASN A 18 9.66 -1.75 -12.29
N ILE A 19 10.87 -1.18 -12.22
CA ILE A 19 11.10 0.26 -12.37
C ILE A 19 10.64 0.75 -13.75
N ARG A 20 11.06 0.08 -14.84
CA ARG A 20 10.64 0.45 -16.21
C ARG A 20 9.13 0.38 -16.39
N LYS A 21 8.48 -0.62 -15.79
CA LYS A 21 7.03 -0.77 -15.83
C LYS A 21 6.34 0.39 -15.10
N ALA A 22 6.83 0.75 -13.91
CA ALA A 22 6.32 1.92 -13.19
C ALA A 22 6.51 3.20 -13.99
N ASP A 23 7.69 3.43 -14.58
CA ASP A 23 7.95 4.59 -15.44
C ASP A 23 7.00 4.66 -16.63
N SER A 24 6.74 3.52 -17.30
CA SER A 24 5.80 3.43 -18.41
C SER A 24 4.35 3.75 -17.99
N LEU A 25 3.92 3.28 -16.83
CA LEU A 25 2.57 3.56 -16.31
C LEU A 25 2.40 5.02 -15.85
N LEU A 26 3.50 5.71 -15.54
CA LEU A 26 3.53 7.13 -15.21
C LEU A 26 3.76 8.03 -16.43
N GLU A 27 4.01 7.45 -17.61
CA GLU A 27 4.20 8.19 -18.85
C GLU A 27 2.97 9.06 -19.16
N GLY A 28 3.21 10.30 -19.60
CA GLY A 28 2.13 11.27 -19.85
C GLY A 28 1.53 11.93 -18.61
N THR A 29 1.96 11.59 -17.39
CA THR A 29 1.60 12.38 -16.19
C THR A 29 2.51 13.59 -16.06
N SER A 30 1.91 14.78 -16.12
CA SER A 30 2.61 16.07 -16.06
C SER A 30 2.94 16.50 -14.63
N ALA A 31 3.86 17.46 -14.51
CA ALA A 31 4.16 18.10 -13.24
C ALA A 31 2.91 18.75 -12.62
N SER A 32 2.80 18.66 -11.30
CA SER A 32 1.72 19.20 -10.49
C SER A 32 0.33 18.67 -10.86
N GLU A 33 0.21 17.54 -11.58
CA GLU A 33 -1.06 16.81 -11.72
C GLU A 33 -1.43 16.06 -10.43
N LEU A 34 -0.45 15.75 -9.60
CA LEU A 34 -0.59 15.04 -8.33
C LEU A 34 0.02 15.87 -7.21
N ASP A 35 -0.55 15.77 -6.01
CA ASP A 35 0.07 16.24 -4.76
C ASP A 35 0.78 15.08 -4.04
N LEU A 36 0.24 13.86 -4.19
CA LEU A 36 0.74 12.61 -3.59
C LEU A 36 0.68 11.47 -4.62
N LEU A 37 1.76 10.70 -4.75
CA LEU A 37 1.83 9.44 -5.48
C LEU A 37 2.22 8.31 -4.52
N VAL A 38 1.42 7.25 -4.45
CA VAL A 38 1.64 6.10 -3.56
C VAL A 38 1.85 4.84 -4.40
N LEU A 39 2.95 4.14 -4.13
CA LEU A 39 3.28 2.85 -4.72
C LEU A 39 2.97 1.70 -3.75
N PRO A 40 2.84 0.47 -4.26
CA PRO A 40 2.61 -0.71 -3.44
C PRO A 40 3.79 -1.08 -2.55
N GLU A 41 3.53 -1.99 -1.63
CA GLU A 41 4.54 -2.56 -0.73
C GLU A 41 5.60 -3.30 -1.56
N MET A 42 6.88 -3.05 -1.25
CA MET A 42 8.02 -3.67 -1.96
C MET A 42 7.93 -3.54 -3.49
N ALA A 43 7.60 -2.33 -3.96
CA ALA A 43 7.16 -2.04 -5.33
C ALA A 43 8.12 -2.55 -6.42
N PHE A 44 9.43 -2.53 -6.17
CA PHE A 44 10.41 -2.91 -7.19
C PHE A 44 11.08 -4.27 -6.97
N SER A 45 11.07 -4.82 -5.77
CA SER A 45 11.66 -6.15 -5.53
C SER A 45 10.69 -7.31 -5.81
N GLY A 46 9.39 -7.06 -5.84
CA GLY A 46 8.41 -8.11 -5.55
C GLY A 46 8.38 -8.43 -4.06
N TYR A 47 7.55 -9.39 -3.62
CA TYR A 47 7.23 -9.54 -2.19
C TYR A 47 7.51 -10.94 -1.63
N ASN A 48 7.13 -12.01 -2.34
CA ASN A 48 7.09 -13.36 -1.79
C ASN A 48 8.47 -14.06 -1.70
N PHE A 49 9.42 -13.43 -1.02
CA PHE A 49 10.72 -14.03 -0.72
C PHE A 49 10.59 -15.07 0.40
N PRO A 50 11.05 -16.32 0.21
CA PRO A 50 10.83 -17.40 1.18
C PRO A 50 11.72 -17.32 2.43
N ASN A 51 12.84 -16.59 2.38
CA ASN A 51 13.80 -16.50 3.45
C ASN A 51 14.79 -15.33 3.24
N LEU A 52 15.64 -15.12 4.25
CA LEU A 52 16.70 -14.10 4.22
C LEU A 52 17.67 -14.26 3.04
N GLU A 53 18.10 -15.46 2.69
CA GLU A 53 19.04 -15.67 1.58
C GLU A 53 18.46 -15.19 0.25
N ALA A 54 17.19 -15.52 -0.01
CA ALA A 54 16.49 -15.16 -1.24
C ALA A 54 16.29 -13.64 -1.39
N ILE A 55 16.01 -12.91 -0.30
CA ILE A 55 15.83 -11.45 -0.36
C ILE A 55 17.13 -10.65 -0.28
N THR A 56 18.20 -11.23 0.29
CA THR A 56 19.48 -10.52 0.53
C THR A 56 20.01 -9.73 -0.68
N PRO A 57 19.96 -10.25 -1.92
CA PRO A 57 20.41 -9.51 -3.11
C PRO A 57 19.60 -8.26 -3.44
N PHE A 58 18.39 -8.14 -2.91
CA PHE A 58 17.43 -7.07 -3.20
C PHE A 58 17.27 -6.07 -2.06
N LEU A 59 17.93 -6.30 -0.92
CA LEU A 59 17.99 -5.35 0.18
C LEU A 59 18.66 -4.05 -0.27
N GLU A 60 18.02 -2.92 0.03
CA GLU A 60 18.50 -1.60 -0.33
C GLU A 60 19.00 -0.82 0.89
N PRO A 61 20.13 -0.11 0.79
CA PRO A 61 20.57 0.79 1.86
C PRO A 61 19.52 1.85 2.18
N SER A 62 19.26 2.07 3.49
CA SER A 62 18.28 3.04 3.98
C SER A 62 18.37 4.38 3.24
N GLY A 63 17.27 4.77 2.58
CA GLY A 63 17.11 6.08 1.93
C GLY A 63 18.06 6.40 0.76
N THR A 64 18.86 5.44 0.30
CA THR A 64 19.85 5.66 -0.77
C THR A 64 19.88 4.61 -1.88
N GLY A 65 19.14 3.50 -1.73
CA GLY A 65 18.99 2.48 -2.78
C GLY A 65 18.09 2.88 -3.97
N SER A 66 17.89 1.94 -4.90
CA SER A 66 17.13 2.11 -6.15
C SER A 66 15.75 2.73 -5.96
N SER A 67 14.98 2.25 -4.99
CA SER A 67 13.62 2.74 -4.71
C SER A 67 13.65 4.21 -4.28
N SER A 68 14.56 4.57 -3.39
CA SER A 68 14.70 5.96 -2.91
C SER A 68 15.19 6.92 -4.00
N GLN A 69 16.10 6.47 -4.87
CA GLN A 69 16.61 7.26 -5.97
C GLN A 69 15.54 7.46 -7.05
N TRP A 70 14.77 6.40 -7.33
CA TRP A 70 13.61 6.50 -8.21
C TRP A 70 12.59 7.49 -7.65
N ALA A 71 12.23 7.38 -6.36
CA ALA A 71 11.29 8.30 -5.72
C ALA A 71 11.76 9.76 -5.78
N LYS A 72 13.05 10.04 -5.53
CA LYS A 72 13.62 11.39 -5.66
C LYS A 72 13.47 11.96 -7.07
N ARG A 73 13.79 11.17 -8.10
CA ARG A 73 13.63 11.61 -9.50
C ARG A 73 12.17 11.83 -9.87
N THR A 74 11.29 10.93 -9.45
CA THR A 74 9.86 11.01 -9.76
C THR A 74 9.18 12.15 -9.02
N ALA A 75 9.51 12.37 -7.74
CA ALA A 75 8.98 13.49 -6.94
C ALA A 75 9.34 14.84 -7.56
N ALA A 76 10.60 15.02 -7.96
CA ALA A 76 11.04 16.24 -8.63
C ALA A 76 10.40 16.41 -10.03
N ARG A 77 10.27 15.32 -10.80
CA ARG A 77 9.67 15.37 -12.15
C ARG A 77 8.18 15.70 -12.12
N LEU A 78 7.45 15.10 -11.18
CA LEU A 78 6.00 15.26 -11.06
C LEU A 78 5.59 16.41 -10.14
N ASP A 79 6.55 17.05 -9.45
CA ASP A 79 6.31 18.09 -8.46
C ASP A 79 5.30 17.63 -7.37
N CYS A 80 5.50 16.40 -6.87
CA CYS A 80 4.60 15.78 -5.89
C CYS A 80 5.37 14.97 -4.84
N THR A 81 4.71 14.66 -3.71
CA THR A 81 5.28 13.73 -2.72
C THR A 81 5.12 12.29 -3.22
N VAL A 82 6.17 11.49 -3.18
CA VAL A 82 6.16 10.08 -3.63
C VAL A 82 6.43 9.15 -2.45
N ALA A 83 5.51 8.23 -2.17
CA ALA A 83 5.67 7.16 -1.20
C ALA A 83 5.93 5.81 -1.90
N VAL A 84 7.04 5.14 -1.59
CA VAL A 84 7.42 3.86 -2.19
C VAL A 84 7.91 2.85 -1.15
N GLY A 85 7.38 1.62 -1.22
CA GLY A 85 7.78 0.49 -0.38
C GLY A 85 9.04 -0.21 -0.91
N TYR A 86 9.96 -0.59 -0.02
CA TYR A 86 11.22 -1.25 -0.34
C TYR A 86 11.75 -2.11 0.82
N PRO A 87 12.56 -3.15 0.53
CA PRO A 87 13.24 -3.92 1.56
C PRO A 87 14.51 -3.20 2.04
N GLU A 88 14.45 -2.61 3.23
CA GLU A 88 15.50 -1.77 3.81
C GLU A 88 16.62 -2.61 4.44
N LEU A 89 17.87 -2.15 4.27
CA LEU A 89 19.04 -2.55 5.04
C LEU A 89 19.69 -1.32 5.68
N THR A 90 19.76 -1.32 7.00
CA THR A 90 20.40 -0.24 7.77
C THR A 90 21.91 -0.42 7.83
N ALA A 91 22.62 0.66 8.19
CA ALA A 91 24.07 0.64 8.37
C ALA A 91 24.52 -0.33 9.49
N ASP A 92 23.68 -0.59 10.50
CA ASP A 92 23.92 -1.58 11.57
C ASP A 92 23.47 -3.00 11.19
N GLY A 93 23.08 -3.25 9.93
CA GLY A 93 22.78 -4.58 9.40
C GLY A 93 21.37 -5.10 9.71
N LYS A 94 20.48 -4.25 10.23
CA LYS A 94 19.06 -4.57 10.45
C LYS A 94 18.27 -4.43 9.16
N ARG A 95 17.17 -5.17 9.07
CA ARG A 95 16.36 -5.27 7.85
C ARG A 95 14.90 -5.04 8.17
N TYR A 96 14.23 -4.29 7.30
CA TYR A 96 12.84 -3.91 7.51
C TYR A 96 12.09 -3.88 6.19
N ASN A 97 10.77 -4.07 6.27
CA ASN A 97 9.86 -3.70 5.20
C ASN A 97 9.44 -2.25 5.42
N THR A 98 9.82 -1.35 4.51
CA THR A 98 9.81 0.09 4.76
C THR A 98 9.15 0.84 3.62
N VAL A 99 8.34 1.84 3.92
CA VAL A 99 7.91 2.86 2.96
C VAL A 99 8.66 4.15 3.24
N ILE A 100 9.32 4.68 2.21
CA ILE A 100 9.93 6.01 2.25
C ILE A 100 9.08 7.00 1.44
N SER A 101 8.87 8.18 2.01
CA SER A 101 8.17 9.29 1.35
C SER A 101 9.14 10.42 1.06
N ILE A 102 9.21 10.83 -0.20
CA ILE A 102 10.11 11.87 -0.69
C ILE A 102 9.27 13.07 -1.16
N SER A 103 9.59 14.25 -0.66
CA SER A 103 8.97 15.52 -1.09
C SER A 103 9.49 15.98 -2.46
N PRO A 104 8.78 16.91 -3.14
CA PRO A 104 9.18 17.41 -4.46
C PRO A 104 10.60 17.98 -4.53
N ASP A 105 11.09 18.55 -3.43
CA ASP A 105 12.44 19.11 -3.29
C ASP A 105 13.53 18.03 -3.09
N GLY A 106 13.16 16.76 -3.06
CA GLY A 106 14.05 15.61 -2.88
C GLY A 106 14.35 15.27 -1.42
N THR A 107 13.79 16.00 -0.46
CA THR A 107 13.93 15.70 0.97
C THR A 107 13.09 14.48 1.37
N THR A 108 13.58 13.72 2.35
CA THR A 108 12.79 12.62 2.92
C THR A 108 11.78 13.20 3.91
N ALA A 109 10.50 13.18 3.52
CA ALA A 109 9.39 13.62 4.35
C ALA A 109 9.10 12.63 5.49
N ALA A 110 9.14 11.34 5.19
CA ALA A 110 8.88 10.27 6.15
C ALA A 110 9.61 8.99 5.75
N SER A 111 9.89 8.14 6.74
CA SER A 111 10.32 6.75 6.55
C SER A 111 9.64 5.90 7.62
N TYR A 112 8.78 5.00 7.19
CA TYR A 112 7.96 4.17 8.06
C TYR A 112 8.27 2.69 7.84
N ARG A 113 8.56 1.97 8.93
CA ARG A 113 8.84 0.53 8.94
C ARG A 113 7.59 -0.22 9.41
N LYS A 114 7.24 -1.29 8.69
CA LYS A 114 6.07 -2.13 8.95
C LYS A 114 6.06 -2.59 10.41
N THR A 115 4.97 -2.31 11.12
CA THR A 115 4.87 -2.56 12.56
C THR A 115 4.42 -3.99 12.82
N PHE A 116 3.41 -4.47 12.10
CA PHE A 116 2.94 -5.85 12.18
C PHE A 116 3.42 -6.62 10.94
N LEU A 117 4.31 -7.58 11.18
CA LEU A 117 4.84 -8.43 10.13
C LEU A 117 3.82 -9.49 9.71
N TYR A 118 3.82 -9.79 8.43
CA TYR A 118 3.19 -10.99 7.89
C TYR A 118 4.20 -12.14 7.90
N TYR A 119 3.76 -13.40 7.84
CA TYR A 119 4.68 -14.55 7.93
C TYR A 119 5.81 -14.49 6.88
N THR A 120 5.56 -13.91 5.69
CA THR A 120 6.60 -13.72 4.67
C THR A 120 7.69 -12.78 5.18
N ASP A 121 7.31 -11.66 5.79
CA ASP A 121 8.24 -10.68 6.36
C ASP A 121 9.03 -11.28 7.54
N GLU A 122 8.38 -12.08 8.40
CA GLU A 122 8.99 -12.68 9.60
C GLU A 122 10.22 -13.55 9.27
N THR A 123 10.35 -14.03 8.04
CA THR A 123 11.50 -14.84 7.60
C THR A 123 12.79 -14.04 7.38
N TRP A 124 12.72 -12.71 7.28
CA TRP A 124 13.87 -11.88 6.90
C TRP A 124 13.93 -10.50 7.57
N ALA A 125 12.79 -9.90 7.93
CA ALA A 125 12.66 -8.56 8.49
C ALA A 125 12.48 -8.56 10.02
N LEU A 126 12.73 -7.41 10.62
CA LEU A 126 12.34 -7.08 11.99
C LEU A 126 11.05 -6.23 11.99
N GLU A 127 10.27 -6.30 13.07
CA GLU A 127 9.19 -5.33 13.32
C GLU A 127 9.76 -3.91 13.39
N GLY A 128 9.00 -2.93 12.91
CA GLY A 128 9.35 -1.51 12.99
C GLY A 128 9.61 -1.06 14.43
N ASP A 129 10.61 -0.20 14.60
CA ASP A 129 11.14 0.21 15.91
C ASP A 129 10.48 1.45 16.52
N THR A 130 9.52 2.05 15.82
CA THR A 130 8.83 3.28 16.23
C THR A 130 7.34 3.11 16.50
N GLY A 131 6.77 1.92 16.23
CA GLY A 131 5.32 1.72 16.17
C GLY A 131 4.69 2.43 14.96
N PHE A 132 3.34 2.49 14.95
CA PHE A 132 2.59 3.10 13.85
C PHE A 132 2.96 4.57 13.64
N TYR A 133 3.22 4.94 12.39
CA TYR A 133 3.60 6.31 12.06
C TYR A 133 2.46 7.29 12.27
N ASN A 134 2.78 8.45 12.86
CA ASN A 134 1.96 9.64 12.86
C ASN A 134 2.90 10.85 12.80
N GLY A 135 2.88 11.60 11.70
CA GLY A 135 3.78 12.72 11.49
C GLY A 135 3.39 13.56 10.28
N GLU A 136 4.09 14.67 10.06
CA GLU A 136 3.92 15.45 8.84
C GLU A 136 4.48 14.72 7.63
N LEU A 137 3.82 14.83 6.48
CA LEU A 137 4.25 14.30 5.20
C LEU A 137 4.60 15.45 4.26
N GLY A 138 5.64 16.21 4.64
CA GLY A 138 6.03 17.44 3.96
C GLY A 138 4.89 18.46 3.92
N ALA A 139 4.67 19.09 2.77
CA ALA A 139 3.61 20.08 2.58
C ALA A 139 2.18 19.49 2.63
N LEU A 140 2.01 18.16 2.61
CA LEU A 140 0.70 17.51 2.71
C LEU A 140 0.12 17.56 4.13
N GLY A 141 0.94 17.89 5.13
CA GLY A 141 0.54 17.99 6.53
C GLY A 141 0.48 16.63 7.24
N GLN A 142 -0.29 16.57 8.32
CA GLN A 142 -0.35 15.41 9.20
C GLN A 142 -0.87 14.15 8.47
N ALA A 143 -0.19 13.03 8.62
CA ALA A 143 -0.58 11.75 8.07
C ALA A 143 -0.24 10.58 9.01
N CYS A 144 -1.02 9.50 8.91
CA CYS A 144 -0.63 8.18 9.39
C CYS A 144 -0.22 7.31 8.20
N MET A 145 0.78 6.45 8.40
CA MET A 145 1.25 5.51 7.38
C MET A 145 1.16 4.08 7.91
N GLY A 146 0.73 3.17 7.05
CA GLY A 146 0.65 1.75 7.34
C GLY A 146 1.08 0.91 6.14
N ILE A 147 1.50 -0.32 6.40
CA ILE A 147 1.92 -1.28 5.38
C ILE A 147 1.13 -2.56 5.58
N CYS A 148 0.24 -2.84 4.62
CA CYS A 148 -0.50 -4.11 4.48
C CYS A 148 -1.02 -4.68 5.82
N MET A 149 -0.30 -5.64 6.39
CA MET A 149 -0.62 -6.37 7.62
C MET A 149 -0.82 -5.46 8.86
N ASP A 150 -0.34 -4.23 8.83
CA ASP A 150 -0.58 -3.25 9.91
C ASP A 150 -2.06 -3.05 10.24
N ILE A 151 -2.98 -3.21 9.27
CA ILE A 151 -4.42 -3.04 9.53
C ILE A 151 -5.04 -4.26 10.23
N ASN A 152 -4.35 -5.40 10.26
CA ASN A 152 -4.85 -6.63 10.88
C ASN A 152 -4.57 -6.67 12.39
N PRO A 153 -5.28 -7.55 13.13
CA PRO A 153 -4.89 -7.86 14.49
C PRO A 153 -3.46 -8.40 14.52
N LYS A 154 -2.65 -7.97 15.49
CA LYS A 154 -1.24 -8.40 15.61
C LYS A 154 -1.15 -9.93 15.53
N LYS A 155 -0.33 -10.43 14.58
CA LYS A 155 -0.09 -11.86 14.29
C LYS A 155 -1.34 -12.68 13.95
N PHE A 156 -2.47 -12.04 13.65
CA PHE A 156 -3.79 -12.69 13.58
C PHE A 156 -4.23 -13.35 14.90
N GLU A 157 -3.60 -13.00 16.02
CA GLU A 157 -3.88 -13.55 17.36
C GLU A 157 -4.61 -12.56 18.25
N ALA A 158 -4.33 -11.25 18.08
CA ALA A 158 -5.01 -10.21 18.83
C ALA A 158 -6.53 -10.20 18.55
N PRO A 159 -7.37 -9.73 19.48
CA PRO A 159 -8.81 -9.67 19.26
C PRO A 159 -9.17 -8.90 17.99
N TRP A 160 -10.12 -9.41 17.20
CA TRP A 160 -10.60 -8.72 16.00
C TRP A 160 -11.01 -7.26 16.27
N SER A 161 -11.63 -7.03 17.43
CA SER A 161 -12.10 -5.71 17.86
C SER A 161 -11.00 -4.76 18.34
N ALA A 162 -9.72 -5.15 18.31
CA ALA A 162 -8.62 -4.28 18.75
C ALA A 162 -8.36 -3.12 17.79
N TYR A 163 -8.57 -3.33 16.48
CA TYR A 163 -8.44 -2.33 15.42
C TYR A 163 -7.21 -1.41 15.60
N GLU A 164 -6.04 -1.98 15.87
CA GLU A 164 -4.89 -1.27 16.44
C GLU A 164 -4.47 -0.06 15.59
N PHE A 165 -4.31 -0.27 14.28
CA PHE A 165 -3.94 0.80 13.35
C PHE A 165 -5.04 1.85 13.14
N ALA A 166 -6.30 1.43 13.03
CA ALA A 166 -7.41 2.37 12.83
C ALA A 166 -7.66 3.22 14.09
N THR A 167 -7.52 2.63 15.28
CA THR A 167 -7.58 3.34 16.56
C THR A 167 -6.44 4.36 16.67
N HIS A 168 -5.22 3.97 16.29
CA HIS A 168 -4.09 4.89 16.20
C HIS A 168 -4.37 6.09 15.26
N CYS A 169 -4.99 5.85 14.09
CA CYS A 169 -5.38 6.92 13.17
C CYS A 169 -6.40 7.90 13.81
N VAL A 170 -7.37 7.37 14.57
CA VAL A 170 -8.37 8.19 15.28
C VAL A 170 -7.72 9.01 16.39
N ASP A 171 -6.86 8.40 17.21
CA ASP A 171 -6.15 9.08 18.31
C ASP A 171 -5.23 10.18 17.78
N ALA A 172 -4.58 9.93 16.65
CA ALA A 172 -3.78 10.90 15.92
C ALA A 172 -4.58 12.05 15.29
N LYS A 173 -5.92 11.91 15.18
CA LYS A 173 -6.83 12.83 14.47
C LYS A 173 -6.37 13.12 13.04
N THR A 174 -5.77 12.13 12.39
CA THR A 174 -5.11 12.34 11.10
C THR A 174 -6.11 12.69 10.00
N PRO A 175 -5.86 13.70 9.15
CA PRO A 175 -6.66 13.96 7.95
C PRO A 175 -6.33 13.00 6.80
N LEU A 176 -5.16 12.34 6.84
CA LEU A 176 -4.66 11.49 5.76
C LEU A 176 -4.11 10.18 6.31
N VAL A 177 -4.48 9.08 5.67
CA VAL A 177 -3.92 7.75 5.89
C VAL A 177 -3.36 7.23 4.58
N VAL A 178 -2.09 6.83 4.57
CA VAL A 178 -1.41 6.27 3.39
C VAL A 178 -1.05 4.81 3.66
N LEU A 179 -1.62 3.92 2.85
CA LEU A 179 -1.35 2.49 2.90
C LEU A 179 -0.64 2.03 1.63
N SER A 180 0.50 1.37 1.82
CA SER A 180 1.26 0.67 0.79
C SER A 180 1.12 -0.83 1.03
N MET A 181 0.67 -1.60 0.04
CA MET A 181 0.17 -2.96 0.29
C MET A 181 0.62 -4.00 -0.74
N ALA A 182 0.88 -5.22 -0.26
CA ALA A 182 0.98 -6.46 -1.02
C ALA A 182 -0.06 -7.48 -0.51
N TRP A 183 -1.32 -7.07 -0.54
CA TRP A 183 -2.45 -7.83 0.00
C TRP A 183 -2.87 -8.95 -0.94
N LEU A 184 -2.99 -10.15 -0.39
CA LEU A 184 -3.34 -11.36 -1.12
C LEU A 184 -4.83 -11.45 -1.44
N THR A 185 -5.15 -12.09 -2.55
CA THR A 185 -6.51 -12.55 -2.86
C THR A 185 -6.62 -14.06 -2.59
N ARG A 186 -7.86 -14.53 -2.41
CA ARG A 186 -8.20 -15.96 -2.34
C ARG A 186 -8.69 -16.53 -3.67
N LEU A 187 -8.59 -15.76 -4.75
CA LEU A 187 -9.01 -16.20 -6.09
C LEU A 187 -7.92 -17.03 -6.76
N LEU A 188 -8.34 -17.99 -7.59
CA LEU A 188 -7.45 -18.70 -8.50
C LEU A 188 -6.88 -17.74 -9.57
N PRO A 189 -5.67 -17.99 -10.12
CA PRO A 189 -5.08 -17.20 -11.18
C PRO A 189 -6.02 -16.98 -12.38
N GLN A 190 -6.76 -18.01 -12.78
CA GLN A 190 -7.74 -17.91 -13.86
C GLN A 190 -8.88 -16.94 -13.51
N GLN A 191 -9.40 -16.99 -12.28
CA GLN A 191 -10.49 -16.11 -11.83
C GLN A 191 -10.05 -14.64 -11.72
N LEU A 192 -8.78 -14.41 -11.33
CA LEU A 192 -8.16 -13.09 -11.36
C LEU A 192 -8.19 -12.49 -12.77
N GLN A 193 -7.87 -13.29 -13.78
CA GLN A 193 -7.86 -12.85 -15.18
C GLN A 193 -9.28 -12.65 -15.74
N GLU A 194 -10.20 -13.58 -15.48
CA GLU A 194 -11.59 -13.50 -15.97
C GLU A 194 -12.33 -12.25 -15.48
N THR A 195 -12.00 -11.77 -14.27
CA THR A 195 -12.62 -10.59 -13.66
C THR A 195 -11.62 -9.46 -13.39
N ALA A 196 -10.59 -9.36 -14.23
CA ALA A 196 -9.43 -8.48 -14.03
C ALA A 196 -9.80 -7.01 -13.75
N MET A 197 -10.77 -6.46 -14.49
CA MET A 197 -11.22 -5.07 -14.37
C MET A 197 -12.21 -4.83 -13.24
N GLN A 198 -12.67 -5.88 -12.55
CA GLN A 198 -13.56 -5.74 -11.40
C GLN A 198 -12.73 -5.72 -10.11
N PRO A 199 -13.11 -4.92 -9.11
CA PRO A 199 -12.44 -4.95 -7.81
C PRO A 199 -12.70 -6.28 -7.08
N ASP A 200 -11.78 -6.65 -6.20
CA ASP A 200 -12.00 -7.71 -5.20
C ASP A 200 -12.85 -7.15 -4.05
N LEU A 201 -14.18 -7.32 -4.17
CA LEU A 201 -15.15 -6.77 -3.22
C LEU A 201 -15.04 -7.37 -1.82
N GLU A 202 -14.55 -8.61 -1.71
CA GLU A 202 -14.32 -9.25 -0.41
C GLU A 202 -13.15 -8.57 0.31
N THR A 203 -12.06 -8.33 -0.42
CA THR A 203 -10.90 -7.58 0.08
C THR A 203 -11.28 -6.14 0.45
N LEU A 204 -12.03 -5.44 -0.39
CA LEU A 204 -12.48 -4.07 -0.10
C LEU A 204 -13.35 -4.02 1.16
N SER A 205 -14.31 -4.94 1.28
CA SER A 205 -15.19 -5.03 2.46
C SER A 205 -14.39 -5.29 3.73
N TYR A 206 -13.37 -6.16 3.64
CA TYR A 206 -12.47 -6.44 4.74
C TYR A 206 -11.67 -5.19 5.17
N TRP A 207 -11.10 -4.45 4.21
CA TRP A 207 -10.37 -3.22 4.52
C TRP A 207 -11.27 -2.17 5.18
N LEU A 208 -12.49 -1.98 4.68
CA LEU A 208 -13.47 -1.08 5.29
C LEU A 208 -13.80 -1.49 6.73
N GLU A 209 -13.98 -2.79 6.98
CA GLU A 209 -14.22 -3.32 8.32
C GLU A 209 -13.02 -3.07 9.27
N ARG A 210 -11.78 -3.21 8.79
CA ARG A 210 -10.59 -2.89 9.60
C ARG A 210 -10.47 -1.40 9.96
N PHE A 211 -11.15 -0.54 9.21
CA PHE A 211 -11.20 0.91 9.45
C PHE A 211 -12.45 1.36 10.23
N MET A 212 -13.22 0.44 10.81
CA MET A 212 -14.45 0.78 11.55
C MET A 212 -14.27 1.89 12.61
N PRO A 213 -13.19 1.96 13.41
CA PRO A 213 -12.99 3.11 14.31
C PRO A 213 -12.91 4.45 13.59
N VAL A 214 -12.24 4.51 12.44
CA VAL A 214 -12.17 5.73 11.61
C VAL A 214 -13.56 6.04 11.04
N VAL A 215 -14.29 5.05 10.55
CA VAL A 215 -15.69 5.19 10.07
C VAL A 215 -16.61 5.73 11.15
N GLN A 216 -16.48 5.24 12.38
CA GLN A 216 -17.28 5.69 13.51
C GLN A 216 -16.82 7.04 14.07
N SER A 217 -15.59 7.45 13.76
CA SER A 217 -15.07 8.75 14.16
C SER A 217 -15.87 9.89 13.51
N GLN A 218 -16.06 10.96 14.27
CA GLN A 218 -16.77 12.17 13.83
C GLN A 218 -15.78 13.30 13.53
N ARG A 219 -14.65 12.97 12.90
CA ARG A 219 -13.60 13.95 12.58
C ARG A 219 -14.14 15.01 11.63
N GLU A 220 -14.07 16.28 12.02
CA GLU A 220 -14.44 17.41 11.18
C GLU A 220 -13.46 17.55 10.00
N GLY A 221 -13.99 17.68 8.78
CA GLY A 221 -13.19 17.71 7.55
C GLY A 221 -12.78 16.33 7.02
N GLY A 222 -13.22 15.24 7.67
CA GLY A 222 -13.03 13.86 7.22
C GLY A 222 -11.58 13.36 7.25
N THR A 223 -11.40 12.08 6.91
CA THR A 223 -10.09 11.42 6.79
C THR A 223 -10.00 10.80 5.40
N VAL A 224 -9.04 11.23 4.60
CA VAL A 224 -8.73 10.59 3.31
C VAL A 224 -7.89 9.35 3.58
N VAL A 225 -8.29 8.20 3.03
CA VAL A 225 -7.56 6.94 3.12
C VAL A 225 -7.17 6.50 1.72
N VAL A 226 -5.87 6.37 1.51
CA VAL A 226 -5.25 5.98 0.24
C VAL A 226 -4.72 4.57 0.37
N MET A 227 -5.24 3.64 -0.43
CA MET A 227 -4.84 2.23 -0.42
C MET A 227 -4.20 1.88 -1.76
N ALA A 228 -2.87 1.81 -1.81
CA ALA A 228 -2.11 1.40 -2.97
C ALA A 228 -1.63 -0.04 -2.81
N ASN A 229 -2.35 -0.96 -3.45
CA ASN A 229 -2.06 -2.38 -3.39
C ASN A 229 -1.56 -2.89 -4.75
N ARG A 230 -0.61 -3.82 -4.74
CA ARG A 230 -0.15 -4.45 -5.98
C ARG A 230 -1.21 -5.42 -6.53
N CYS A 231 -1.08 -5.75 -7.81
CA CYS A 231 -1.82 -6.83 -8.44
C CYS A 231 -0.88 -7.93 -8.94
N GLY A 232 -1.43 -8.89 -9.69
CA GLY A 232 -0.69 -9.98 -10.32
C GLY A 232 -0.43 -11.17 -9.40
N THR A 233 0.53 -12.01 -9.80
CA THR A 233 0.90 -13.24 -9.10
C THR A 233 2.42 -13.33 -8.94
N GLU A 234 2.86 -14.09 -7.93
CA GLU A 234 4.26 -14.48 -7.73
C GLU A 234 4.36 -15.98 -7.45
N PRO A 235 5.50 -16.61 -7.79
CA PRO A 235 5.77 -18.00 -7.39
C PRO A 235 5.76 -18.18 -5.88
N GLY A 236 5.39 -19.38 -5.45
CA GLY A 236 5.40 -19.81 -4.07
C GLY A 236 4.01 -20.03 -3.49
N ALA A 237 3.99 -20.57 -2.27
CA ALA A 237 2.77 -20.99 -1.60
C ALA A 237 2.62 -20.35 -0.23
N VAL A 238 1.38 -20.04 0.11
CA VAL A 238 0.96 -19.54 1.41
C VAL A 238 -0.11 -20.46 1.93
N ALA A 239 0.14 -21.05 3.10
CA ALA A 239 -0.82 -21.95 3.73
C ALA A 239 -2.17 -21.24 3.96
N GLY A 240 -3.24 -21.83 3.42
CA GLY A 240 -4.60 -21.31 3.58
C GLY A 240 -4.96 -20.12 2.69
N VAL A 241 -4.02 -19.57 1.90
CA VAL A 241 -4.28 -18.43 1.01
C VAL A 241 -3.97 -18.74 -0.45
N SER A 242 -2.83 -19.38 -0.76
CA SER A 242 -2.51 -19.76 -2.14
C SER A 242 -3.57 -20.67 -2.71
N GLN A 243 -4.05 -20.30 -3.90
CA GLN A 243 -5.01 -21.06 -4.66
C GLN A 243 -4.47 -21.19 -6.08
N GLY A 244 -4.19 -22.41 -6.53
CA GLY A 244 -3.82 -22.69 -7.92
C GLY A 244 -2.32 -22.60 -8.23
N VAL A 245 -2.03 -22.86 -9.50
CA VAL A 245 -0.68 -22.95 -10.07
C VAL A 245 -0.57 -22.06 -11.31
N ASP A 246 0.65 -21.72 -11.72
CA ASP A 246 0.92 -21.10 -13.01
C ASP A 246 0.86 -22.09 -14.19
N ASP A 247 1.15 -21.61 -15.40
CA ASP A 247 1.15 -22.41 -16.64
C ASP A 247 2.20 -23.54 -16.62
N GLU A 248 3.22 -23.44 -15.76
CA GLU A 248 4.25 -24.47 -15.55
C GLU A 248 3.90 -25.46 -14.43
N GLY A 249 2.75 -25.27 -13.77
CA GLY A 249 2.28 -26.12 -12.69
C GLY A 249 2.92 -25.82 -11.33
N GLN A 250 3.56 -24.67 -11.16
CA GLN A 250 4.15 -24.23 -9.88
C GLN A 250 3.12 -23.47 -9.05
N ASP A 251 3.11 -23.68 -7.73
CA ASP A 251 2.23 -22.93 -6.82
C ASP A 251 2.49 -21.43 -6.93
N VAL A 252 1.40 -20.65 -6.88
CA VAL A 252 1.46 -19.19 -6.91
C VAL A 252 0.64 -18.56 -5.79
N VAL A 253 1.03 -17.34 -5.43
CA VAL A 253 0.23 -16.40 -4.65
C VAL A 253 -0.36 -15.35 -5.58
N GLY A 254 -1.62 -14.99 -5.36
CA GLY A 254 -2.29 -13.90 -6.08
C GLY A 254 -2.47 -12.67 -5.19
N TYR A 255 -2.33 -11.49 -5.78
CA TYR A 255 -2.55 -10.20 -5.11
C TYR A 255 -3.85 -9.55 -5.56
N ALA A 256 -4.54 -8.89 -4.63
CA ALA A 256 -5.91 -8.45 -4.82
C ALA A 256 -6.08 -7.21 -5.69
N GLY A 257 -5.00 -6.49 -6.06
CA GLY A 257 -5.11 -5.19 -6.72
C GLY A 257 -6.07 -4.30 -5.93
N THR A 258 -7.13 -3.82 -6.56
CA THR A 258 -8.23 -3.12 -5.87
C THR A 258 -7.77 -1.84 -5.17
N SER A 259 -6.69 -1.22 -5.65
CA SER A 259 -6.23 0.07 -5.14
C SER A 259 -7.35 1.09 -5.22
N CYS A 260 -7.54 1.87 -4.16
CA CYS A 260 -8.64 2.81 -4.05
C CYS A 260 -8.26 4.04 -3.23
N VAL A 261 -9.05 5.10 -3.43
CA VAL A 261 -9.01 6.30 -2.59
C VAL A 261 -10.42 6.54 -2.08
N LEU A 262 -10.54 6.67 -0.76
CA LEU A 262 -11.79 6.97 -0.10
C LEU A 262 -11.62 8.09 0.92
N MET A 263 -12.73 8.69 1.31
CA MET A 263 -12.82 9.64 2.41
C MET A 263 -13.87 9.15 3.39
N VAL A 264 -13.52 9.16 4.67
CA VAL A 264 -14.44 8.94 5.76
C VAL A 264 -14.79 10.29 6.37
N ASP A 265 -16.06 10.68 6.30
CA ASP A 265 -16.53 11.99 6.75
C ASP A 265 -17.82 11.81 7.55
N GLN A 266 -17.75 12.01 8.87
CA GLN A 266 -18.89 11.94 9.79
C GLN A 266 -19.76 10.67 9.65
N GLY A 267 -19.13 9.49 9.56
CA GLY A 267 -19.84 8.22 9.42
C GLY A 267 -20.23 7.83 7.98
N GLU A 268 -19.93 8.69 7.01
CA GLU A 268 -20.09 8.40 5.59
C GLU A 268 -18.75 8.02 4.95
N VAL A 269 -18.72 6.90 4.23
CA VAL A 269 -17.59 6.46 3.43
C VAL A 269 -17.85 6.85 1.98
N LYS A 270 -17.05 7.78 1.46
CA LYS A 270 -17.09 8.30 0.09
C LYS A 270 -15.94 7.69 -0.69
N ILE A 271 -16.21 6.84 -1.66
CA ILE A 271 -15.16 6.20 -2.48
C ILE A 271 -15.07 6.96 -3.80
N PHE A 272 -13.89 7.50 -4.09
CA PHE A 272 -13.67 8.31 -5.29
C PHE A 272 -13.55 7.43 -6.54
N ASP A 273 -12.72 6.38 -6.47
CA ASP A 273 -12.56 5.37 -7.52
C ASP A 273 -11.86 4.13 -6.93
N ILE A 274 -11.98 2.99 -7.61
CA ILE A 274 -11.41 1.69 -7.25
C ILE A 274 -10.92 1.01 -8.53
N LEU A 275 -9.66 0.57 -8.56
CA LEU A 275 -9.13 -0.21 -9.67
C LEU A 275 -9.63 -1.65 -9.69
N GLY A 276 -9.58 -2.29 -10.86
CA GLY A 276 -9.75 -3.73 -10.98
C GLY A 276 -8.69 -4.52 -10.21
N LYS A 277 -8.96 -5.78 -9.89
CA LYS A 277 -8.03 -6.65 -9.14
C LYS A 277 -6.75 -7.02 -9.90
N ALA A 278 -6.78 -7.01 -11.23
CA ALA A 278 -5.62 -7.32 -12.08
C ALA A 278 -5.30 -6.21 -13.10
N GLU A 279 -5.90 -5.03 -12.93
CA GLU A 279 -5.61 -3.86 -13.74
C GLU A 279 -4.24 -3.27 -13.37
N GLU A 280 -3.39 -2.96 -14.34
CA GLU A 280 -2.15 -2.21 -14.13
C GLU A 280 -2.32 -0.77 -14.64
N ARG A 281 -2.46 0.19 -13.73
CA ARG A 281 -2.75 1.59 -14.07
C ARG A 281 -2.38 2.53 -12.91
N LEU A 282 -2.10 3.79 -13.25
CA LEU A 282 -2.16 4.90 -12.29
C LEU A 282 -3.62 5.35 -12.07
N LEU A 283 -4.16 5.10 -10.88
CA LEU A 283 -5.40 5.71 -10.41
C LEU A 283 -5.14 7.17 -10.08
N LYS A 284 -5.84 8.11 -10.73
CA LYS A 284 -5.73 9.56 -10.46
C LYS A 284 -7.04 10.06 -9.87
N ILE A 285 -6.97 10.72 -8.71
CA ILE A 285 -8.12 11.22 -7.97
C ILE A 285 -7.90 12.68 -7.61
N ASP A 286 -8.90 13.53 -7.76
CA ASP A 286 -8.95 14.82 -7.09
C ASP A 286 -10.06 14.80 -6.04
N THR A 287 -9.70 14.91 -4.76
CA THR A 287 -10.68 14.87 -3.67
C THR A 287 -11.60 16.10 -3.61
N THR A 288 -11.43 17.09 -4.50
CA THR A 288 -12.40 18.19 -4.67
C THR A 288 -13.55 17.83 -5.61
N GLU A 289 -13.40 16.76 -6.40
CA GLU A 289 -14.43 16.26 -7.30
C GLU A 289 -15.41 15.34 -6.55
N PRO A 290 -16.65 15.14 -7.04
CA PRO A 290 -17.60 14.24 -6.41
C PRO A 290 -17.11 12.78 -6.37
N PRO A 291 -17.37 12.03 -5.28
CA PRO A 291 -17.03 10.61 -5.21
C PRO A 291 -17.93 9.79 -6.14
N GLN A 292 -17.42 8.68 -6.69
CA GLN A 292 -18.20 7.77 -7.52
C GLN A 292 -19.21 6.95 -6.71
N PHE A 293 -18.89 6.61 -5.47
CA PHE A 293 -19.75 5.85 -4.57
C PHE A 293 -19.82 6.50 -3.18
N ALA A 294 -20.98 6.40 -2.52
CA ALA A 294 -21.16 6.82 -1.14
C ALA A 294 -21.89 5.73 -0.37
N LEU A 295 -21.35 5.37 0.79
CA LEU A 295 -21.86 4.35 1.70
C LEU A 295 -22.03 5.00 3.07
N ARG A 296 -23.20 4.83 3.68
CA ARG A 296 -23.44 5.33 5.04
C ARG A 296 -23.42 4.18 6.02
N ALA A 297 -22.56 4.25 7.04
CA ALA A 297 -22.59 3.26 8.10
C ALA A 297 -23.96 3.32 8.81
N LYS A 298 -24.65 2.18 8.88
CA LYS A 298 -25.81 2.06 9.76
C LYS A 298 -25.28 2.04 11.19
N VAL A 299 -25.45 3.13 11.91
CA VAL A 299 -25.27 3.14 13.36
C VAL A 299 -26.38 2.28 13.93
N SER A 300 -26.07 1.03 14.32
CA SER A 300 -26.95 0.24 15.17
C SER A 300 -27.05 0.97 16.51
N GLN A 301 -28.24 1.48 16.82
CA GLN A 301 -28.60 2.05 18.13
C GLN A 301 -28.51 1.00 19.24
#